data_AF-A0A2A2K1E2-F1
#
_entry.id   AF-A0A2A2K1E2-F1
#
_cell.length_a   1.000
_cell.length_b   1.000
_cell.length_c   1.000
_cell.angle_alpha   90.00
_cell.angle_beta   90.00
_cell.angle_gamma   90.00
#
_symmetry.space_group_name_H-M   'P 1'
#
loop_
_entity.id
_entity.type
_entity.pdbx_description
1 polymer ?
#
loop_
_entity_poly.entity_id
_entity_poly.type
_entity_poly.pdbx_seq_one_letter_code
_entity_poly.pdbx_strand_id
1 'polypeptide(L)'
;MVSEDHYPHASDLTPYQKTKIVELREKCKEILERYPEYDTDFSMLRWLMGWDYKIGGLMCQDKEGNIVYMQALAKVRFLDKHWRQTLIDDLGENNIYKHWGGKKEHDCPTGDLRVGGKVPEKLWYNPEDHPLDSKEKTKINVPARNHTKVKLSAKKGQQLKWLWRVSSGDIDFCIMYQEKVVYPKLRIMTDFHPEIGSFECEEDGEYHFVFDNSHGMMFSKDVKYNIKIE
;
A
#
# COMPACT_ATOMS: atom_id res chain seq x y z
N MET A 1 3.80 24.67 -12.68
CA MET A 1 4.40 23.53 -11.93
C MET A 1 3.79 22.28 -12.50
N VAL A 2 4.59 21.24 -12.73
CA VAL A 2 4.09 19.98 -13.28
C VAL A 2 3.53 19.20 -12.10
N SER A 3 2.26 18.79 -12.12
CA SER A 3 1.79 17.80 -11.16
C SER A 3 2.50 16.50 -11.50
N GLU A 4 3.14 15.86 -10.51
CA GLU A 4 3.64 14.50 -10.67
C GLU A 4 2.48 13.51 -10.51
N ASP A 5 1.46 13.68 -11.34
CA ASP A 5 0.41 12.69 -11.55
C ASP A 5 1.06 11.46 -12.20
N HIS A 6 1.40 10.48 -11.36
CA HIS A 6 1.99 9.20 -11.76
C HIS A 6 1.04 8.35 -12.64
N TYR A 7 -0.17 8.85 -12.93
CA TYR A 7 -1.24 8.19 -13.67
C TYR A 7 -1.81 9.14 -14.73
N PRO A 8 -1.79 8.80 -16.02
CA PRO A 8 -2.39 9.62 -17.07
C PRO A 8 -3.90 9.80 -16.85
N HIS A 9 -4.46 10.97 -17.20
CA HIS A 9 -5.91 11.13 -17.26
C HIS A 9 -6.52 10.29 -18.40
N ALA A 10 -7.82 10.02 -18.34
CA ALA A 10 -8.53 9.21 -19.34
C ALA A 10 -8.43 9.78 -20.78
N SER A 11 -8.29 11.10 -20.92
CA SER A 11 -8.01 11.80 -22.18
C SER A 11 -6.66 11.39 -22.79
N ASP A 12 -5.67 11.14 -21.94
CA ASP A 12 -4.25 11.05 -22.30
C ASP A 12 -3.81 9.60 -22.55
N LEU A 13 -4.70 8.64 -22.29
CA LEU A 13 -4.47 7.23 -22.51
C LEU A 13 -4.21 6.92 -23.99
N THR A 14 -3.04 6.35 -24.24
CA THR A 14 -2.62 5.87 -25.56
C THR A 14 -3.57 4.79 -26.10
N PRO A 15 -3.66 4.59 -27.42
CA PRO A 15 -4.45 3.51 -28.01
C PRO A 15 -4.09 2.13 -27.43
N TYR A 16 -2.81 1.86 -27.19
CA TYR A 16 -2.33 0.62 -26.57
C TYR A 16 -2.87 0.41 -25.15
N GLN A 17 -2.84 1.46 -24.31
CA GLN A 17 -3.40 1.42 -22.96
C GLN A 17 -4.91 1.15 -22.99
N LYS A 18 -5.65 1.83 -23.88
CA LYS A 18 -7.10 1.61 -24.06
C LYS A 18 -7.41 0.17 -24.46
N THR A 19 -6.67 -0.40 -25.42
CA THR A 19 -6.81 -1.82 -25.80
C THR A 19 -6.52 -2.76 -24.62
N LYS A 20 -5.48 -2.49 -23.83
CA LYS A 20 -5.11 -3.33 -22.67
C LYS A 20 -6.11 -3.23 -21.51
N ILE A 21 -6.70 -2.06 -21.27
CA ILE A 21 -7.78 -1.86 -20.30
C ILE A 21 -8.99 -2.73 -20.69
N VAL A 22 -9.40 -2.71 -21.96
CA VAL A 22 -10.51 -3.56 -22.45
C VAL A 22 -10.16 -5.04 -22.33
N GLU A 23 -8.95 -5.46 -22.70
CA GLU A 23 -8.52 -6.86 -22.57
C GLU A 23 -8.52 -7.37 -21.12
N LEU A 24 -8.13 -6.52 -20.16
CA LEU A 24 -8.15 -6.84 -18.73
C LEU A 24 -9.58 -6.88 -18.18
N ARG A 25 -10.39 -5.85 -18.49
CA ARG A 25 -11.79 -5.73 -18.06
C ARG A 25 -12.61 -6.95 -18.47
N GLU A 26 -12.45 -7.43 -19.71
CA GLU A 26 -13.13 -8.65 -20.18
C GLU A 26 -12.67 -9.90 -19.42
N LYS A 27 -11.36 -10.08 -19.20
CA LYS A 27 -10.82 -11.23 -18.43
C LYS A 27 -11.20 -11.21 -16.95
N CYS A 28 -11.52 -10.05 -16.39
CA CYS A 28 -11.91 -9.88 -14.99
C CYS A 28 -13.41 -9.66 -14.80
N LYS A 29 -14.24 -9.79 -15.84
CA LYS A 29 -15.65 -9.40 -15.84
C LYS A 29 -16.46 -9.95 -14.66
N GLU A 30 -16.40 -11.25 -14.39
CA GLU A 30 -17.12 -11.88 -13.26
C GLU A 30 -16.69 -11.34 -11.89
N ILE A 31 -15.44 -10.88 -11.76
CA ILE A 31 -14.91 -10.26 -10.54
C ILE A 31 -15.39 -8.81 -10.45
N LEU A 32 -15.43 -8.08 -11.57
CA LEU A 32 -15.92 -6.71 -11.63
C LEU A 32 -17.44 -6.61 -11.40
N GLU A 33 -18.22 -7.62 -11.82
CA GLU A 33 -19.63 -7.76 -11.46
C GLU A 33 -19.84 -7.92 -9.94
N ARG A 34 -18.88 -8.54 -9.24
CA ARG A 34 -18.89 -8.69 -7.77
C ARG A 34 -18.33 -7.49 -7.02
N TYR A 35 -17.42 -6.73 -7.64
CA TYR A 35 -16.73 -5.57 -7.04
C TYR A 35 -16.69 -4.39 -8.04
N PRO A 36 -17.85 -3.77 -8.34
CA PRO A 36 -17.97 -2.75 -9.39
C PRO A 36 -17.18 -1.48 -9.11
N GLU A 37 -16.78 -1.22 -7.86
CA GLU A 37 -15.91 -0.11 -7.48
C GLU A 37 -14.50 -0.18 -8.11
N TYR A 38 -14.07 -1.36 -8.57
CA TYR A 38 -12.81 -1.53 -9.31
C TYR A 38 -12.98 -1.42 -10.83
N ASP A 39 -14.21 -1.34 -11.37
CA ASP A 39 -14.43 -1.18 -12.80
C ASP A 39 -14.27 0.29 -13.24
N THR A 40 -13.03 0.78 -13.15
CA THR A 40 -12.64 2.09 -13.66
C THR A 40 -11.38 1.97 -14.51
N ASP A 41 -11.25 2.84 -15.52
CA ASP A 41 -10.04 2.89 -16.35
C ASP A 41 -8.78 3.17 -15.52
N PHE A 42 -8.91 3.93 -14.41
CA PHE A 42 -7.83 4.16 -13.45
C PHE A 42 -7.40 2.86 -12.75
N SER A 43 -8.34 2.11 -12.18
CA SER A 43 -8.06 0.84 -11.50
C SER A 43 -7.44 -0.19 -12.45
N MET A 44 -7.99 -0.30 -13.67
CA MET A 44 -7.45 -1.18 -14.72
C MET A 44 -6.04 -0.75 -15.13
N LEU A 45 -5.80 0.53 -15.39
CA LEU A 45 -4.49 1.05 -15.79
C LEU A 45 -3.44 0.88 -14.69
N ARG A 46 -3.80 1.16 -13.42
CA ARG A 46 -2.92 0.96 -12.27
C ARG A 46 -2.49 -0.50 -12.16
N TRP A 47 -3.42 -1.44 -12.34
CA TRP A 47 -3.10 -2.86 -12.39
C TRP A 47 -2.15 -3.17 -13.55
N LEU A 48 -2.48 -2.73 -14.77
CA LEU A 48 -1.68 -2.97 -15.97
C LEU A 48 -0.24 -2.46 -15.84
N MET A 49 -0.04 -1.27 -15.29
CA MET A 49 1.31 -0.72 -15.07
C MET A 49 2.08 -1.51 -14.02
N GLY A 50 1.42 -1.92 -12.92
CA GLY A 50 2.03 -2.80 -11.92
C GLY A 50 2.46 -4.18 -12.45
N TRP A 51 1.84 -4.64 -13.54
CA TRP A 51 2.14 -5.92 -14.20
C TRP A 51 2.80 -5.75 -15.59
N ASP A 52 3.36 -4.57 -15.90
CA ASP A 52 4.07 -4.28 -17.16
C ASP A 52 3.26 -4.69 -18.42
N TYR A 53 1.96 -4.42 -18.38
CA TYR A 53 0.92 -4.75 -19.38
C TYR A 53 0.83 -6.25 -19.77
N LYS A 54 1.43 -7.15 -18.97
CA LYS A 54 1.47 -8.61 -19.20
C LYS A 54 0.24 -9.31 -18.63
N ILE A 55 -0.88 -9.14 -19.33
CA ILE A 55 -2.17 -9.78 -19.01
C ILE A 55 -2.11 -11.30 -19.28
N GLY A 56 -1.53 -12.04 -18.32
CA GLY A 56 -1.22 -13.46 -18.40
C GLY A 56 0.01 -13.88 -17.56
N GLY A 57 0.76 -12.92 -17.02
CA GLY A 57 1.90 -13.17 -16.15
C GLY A 57 1.48 -13.65 -14.76
N LEU A 58 1.22 -14.96 -14.63
CA LEU A 58 0.54 -15.68 -13.53
C LEU A 58 -1.01 -15.70 -13.65
N MET A 59 -1.66 -16.90 -13.72
CA MET A 59 -3.06 -17.15 -13.27
C MET A 59 -3.22 -18.55 -12.58
N CYS A 60 -3.59 -18.61 -11.28
CA CYS A 60 -3.70 -19.76 -10.33
C CYS A 60 -5.14 -19.83 -9.80
N GLN A 61 -5.56 -20.82 -8.98
CA GLN A 61 -6.78 -20.73 -8.19
C GLN A 61 -6.61 -21.23 -6.74
N ASP A 62 -7.38 -20.69 -5.80
CA ASP A 62 -7.51 -21.23 -4.44
C ASP A 62 -8.48 -22.43 -4.40
N LYS A 63 -8.68 -23.02 -3.21
CA LYS A 63 -9.57 -24.18 -3.02
C LYS A 63 -11.06 -23.84 -3.15
N GLU A 64 -11.40 -22.56 -3.26
CA GLU A 64 -12.76 -22.05 -3.40
C GLU A 64 -13.09 -21.66 -4.85
N GLY A 65 -12.14 -21.79 -5.78
CA GLY A 65 -12.34 -21.62 -7.23
C GLY A 65 -12.13 -20.20 -7.75
N ASN A 66 -11.49 -19.31 -7.00
CA ASN A 66 -11.21 -17.94 -7.43
C ASN A 66 -9.95 -17.86 -8.32
N ILE A 67 -9.90 -17.05 -9.38
CA ILE A 67 -8.69 -16.91 -10.22
C ILE A 67 -7.61 -16.00 -9.59
N VAL A 68 -6.67 -16.64 -8.89
CA VAL A 68 -5.37 -16.18 -8.37
C VAL A 68 -4.33 -16.14 -9.52
N TYR A 69 -3.03 -16.14 -9.19
CA TYR A 69 -1.86 -15.91 -10.04
C TYR A 69 -0.81 -17.12 -9.98
N MET A 70 -0.38 -17.74 -11.12
CA MET A 70 0.63 -18.87 -11.33
C MET A 70 2.13 -18.60 -11.73
N GLN A 71 2.50 -18.21 -12.97
CA GLN A 71 3.88 -18.08 -13.53
C GLN A 71 5.10 -17.71 -12.63
N ALA A 72 5.12 -16.64 -11.81
CA ALA A 72 6.24 -16.42 -10.88
C ALA A 72 6.29 -17.51 -9.79
N LEU A 73 5.18 -18.17 -9.41
CA LEU A 73 5.26 -19.44 -8.65
C LEU A 73 5.99 -20.53 -9.47
N ALA A 74 5.83 -20.59 -10.78
CA ALA A 74 6.64 -21.45 -11.64
C ALA A 74 8.13 -21.03 -11.72
N LYS A 75 8.49 -19.85 -11.21
CA LYS A 75 9.87 -19.38 -10.98
C LYS A 75 10.29 -19.43 -9.51
N VAL A 76 9.39 -19.77 -8.58
CA VAL A 76 9.68 -19.94 -7.15
C VAL A 76 9.97 -21.41 -6.90
N ARG A 77 11.22 -21.71 -6.54
CA ARG A 77 11.66 -23.04 -6.17
C ARG A 77 11.94 -23.07 -4.67
N PHE A 78 11.15 -23.80 -3.91
CA PHE A 78 11.45 -24.10 -2.51
C PHE A 78 12.63 -25.06 -2.45
N LEU A 79 13.68 -24.67 -1.73
CA LEU A 79 14.88 -25.47 -1.54
C LEU A 79 14.80 -26.24 -0.21
N ASP A 80 15.38 -27.43 -0.17
CA ASP A 80 15.43 -28.26 1.03
C ASP A 80 16.69 -27.97 1.88
N LYS A 81 17.05 -28.89 2.77
CA LYS A 81 18.26 -28.79 3.61
C LYS A 81 19.58 -28.67 2.82
N HIS A 82 19.60 -29.02 1.53
CA HIS A 82 20.75 -28.94 0.65
C HIS A 82 20.81 -27.64 -0.18
N TRP A 83 19.96 -26.65 0.12
CA TRP A 83 19.84 -25.37 -0.61
C TRP A 83 21.15 -24.69 -1.00
N ARG A 84 22.19 -24.76 -0.13
CA ARG A 84 23.52 -24.19 -0.41
C ARG A 84 24.17 -24.80 -1.64
N GLN A 85 24.07 -26.13 -1.80
CA GLN A 85 24.60 -26.83 -2.97
C GLN A 85 23.80 -26.45 -4.21
N THR A 86 22.47 -26.42 -4.13
CA THR A 86 21.62 -26.02 -5.27
C THR A 86 21.90 -24.59 -5.75
N LEU A 87 22.22 -23.66 -4.85
CA LEU A 87 22.67 -22.32 -5.25
C LEU A 87 24.02 -22.38 -5.97
N ILE A 88 24.99 -23.16 -5.46
CA ILE A 88 26.31 -23.34 -6.09
C ILE A 88 26.18 -23.95 -7.50
N ASP A 89 25.32 -24.93 -7.67
CA ASP A 89 25.10 -25.61 -8.95
C ASP A 89 24.50 -24.66 -9.99
N ASP A 90 23.54 -23.80 -9.59
CA ASP A 90 22.86 -22.86 -10.49
C ASP A 90 23.65 -21.58 -10.78
N LEU A 91 24.42 -21.05 -9.82
CA LEU A 91 25.06 -19.73 -9.89
C LEU A 91 26.59 -19.77 -9.95
N GLY A 92 27.21 -20.92 -9.62
CA GLY A 92 28.66 -21.09 -9.50
C GLY A 92 29.21 -20.66 -8.14
N GLU A 93 30.08 -21.49 -7.55
CA GLU A 93 30.63 -21.28 -6.20
C GLU A 93 31.32 -19.92 -6.00
N ASN A 94 32.00 -19.41 -7.03
CA ASN A 94 32.76 -18.15 -6.95
C ASN A 94 31.88 -16.89 -7.05
N ASN A 95 30.58 -17.03 -7.33
CA ASN A 95 29.62 -15.92 -7.40
C ASN A 95 28.83 -15.73 -6.09
N ILE A 96 28.90 -16.69 -5.16
CA ILE A 96 28.14 -16.71 -3.90
C ILE A 96 29.07 -16.43 -2.71
N TYR A 97 28.68 -15.50 -1.83
CA TYR A 97 29.46 -15.19 -0.61
C TYR A 97 29.47 -16.34 0.40
N LYS A 98 30.54 -16.41 1.19
CA LYS A 98 30.81 -17.47 2.19
C LYS A 98 29.64 -17.77 3.13
N HIS A 99 28.92 -16.75 3.62
CA HIS A 99 27.77 -16.95 4.51
C HIS A 99 26.67 -17.83 3.86
N TRP A 100 26.49 -17.71 2.55
CA TRP A 100 25.47 -18.43 1.76
C TRP A 100 25.97 -19.75 1.16
N GLY A 101 27.26 -20.10 1.38
CA GLY A 101 27.83 -21.40 1.05
C GLY A 101 28.92 -21.40 -0.03
N GLY A 102 29.11 -20.29 -0.76
CA GLY A 102 30.11 -20.20 -1.82
C GLY A 102 31.51 -19.75 -1.37
N LYS A 103 32.33 -19.35 -2.35
CA LYS A 103 33.74 -18.95 -2.21
C LYS A 103 34.01 -17.49 -2.56
N LYS A 104 32.99 -16.70 -2.93
CA LYS A 104 33.19 -15.28 -3.27
C LYS A 104 33.78 -14.53 -2.08
N GLU A 105 35.00 -14.02 -2.26
CA GLU A 105 35.73 -13.25 -1.24
C GLU A 105 35.13 -11.86 -1.06
N HIS A 106 34.98 -11.46 0.20
CA HIS A 106 34.50 -10.15 0.61
C HIS A 106 34.76 -9.95 2.12
N ASP A 107 35.05 -8.72 2.55
CA ASP A 107 35.38 -8.40 3.96
C ASP A 107 34.22 -8.72 4.92
N CYS A 108 32.98 -8.56 4.44
CA CYS A 108 31.78 -8.98 5.15
C CYS A 108 31.31 -10.37 4.66
N PRO A 109 31.11 -11.38 5.53
CA PRO A 109 30.70 -12.73 5.12
C PRO A 109 29.40 -12.81 4.31
N THR A 110 28.47 -11.88 4.51
CA THR A 110 27.19 -11.79 3.80
C THR A 110 27.30 -11.08 2.45
N GLY A 111 28.48 -10.52 2.12
CA GLY A 111 28.69 -9.66 0.97
C GLY A 111 28.03 -8.29 1.14
N ASP A 112 27.57 -7.75 0.02
CA ASP A 112 26.80 -6.50 -0.08
C ASP A 112 25.34 -6.64 0.42
N LEU A 113 24.91 -7.85 0.77
CA LEU A 113 23.53 -8.12 1.20
C LEU A 113 23.31 -7.63 2.63
N ARG A 114 22.40 -6.67 2.78
CA ARG A 114 21.96 -6.12 4.06
C ARG A 114 21.08 -7.14 4.78
N VAL A 115 21.60 -7.79 5.83
CA VAL A 115 20.87 -8.75 6.67
C VAL A 115 19.92 -8.11 7.71
N GLY A 116 19.70 -6.79 7.64
CA GLY A 116 18.91 -6.05 8.62
C GLY A 116 19.60 -5.95 9.99
N GLY A 117 18.79 -5.84 11.04
CA GLY A 117 19.24 -5.69 12.43
C GLY A 117 18.24 -4.88 13.27
N LYS A 118 18.50 -4.71 14.57
CA LYS A 118 17.72 -3.77 15.40
C LYS A 118 17.97 -2.35 14.91
N VAL A 119 16.92 -1.64 14.48
CA VAL A 119 17.00 -0.23 14.10
C VAL A 119 17.48 0.58 15.32
N PRO A 120 18.55 1.39 15.22
CA PRO A 120 19.03 2.22 16.33
C PRO A 120 17.94 3.15 16.88
N GLU A 121 17.82 3.24 18.20
CA GLU A 121 16.77 4.02 18.89
C GLU A 121 16.78 5.51 18.53
N LYS A 122 17.95 6.08 18.22
CA LYS A 122 18.09 7.46 17.72
C LYS A 122 17.47 7.72 16.32
N LEU A 123 17.06 6.67 15.61
CA LEU A 123 16.35 6.76 14.33
C LEU A 123 14.86 6.44 14.48
N TRP A 124 14.39 6.16 15.69
CA TRP A 124 12.97 5.93 15.94
C TRP A 124 12.23 7.26 15.93
N TYR A 125 10.95 7.19 15.58
CA TYR A 125 10.09 8.36 15.58
C TYR A 125 9.96 8.95 16.98
N ASN A 126 10.31 10.23 17.13
CA ASN A 126 10.14 11.00 18.36
C ASN A 126 8.96 12.00 18.21
N PRO A 127 7.88 11.87 19.01
CA PRO A 127 6.77 12.81 18.99
C PRO A 127 7.16 14.28 19.23
N GLU A 128 8.23 14.54 19.98
CA GLU A 128 8.63 15.92 20.30
C GLU A 128 9.22 16.67 19.10
N ASP A 129 9.68 15.95 18.08
CA ASP A 129 10.27 16.52 16.86
C ASP A 129 9.22 16.85 15.77
N HIS A 130 7.93 16.54 16.00
CA HIS A 130 6.88 16.73 14.99
C HIS A 130 5.75 17.67 15.44
N PRO A 131 5.54 18.84 14.80
CA PRO A 131 4.58 19.86 15.26
C PRO A 131 3.11 19.42 15.38
N LEU A 132 2.68 18.38 14.66
CA LEU A 132 1.33 17.82 14.76
C LEU A 132 1.20 16.73 15.85
N ASP A 133 2.29 16.23 16.43
CA ASP A 133 2.26 15.21 17.49
C ASP A 133 2.18 15.83 18.90
N SER A 134 1.60 17.04 19.01
CA SER A 134 1.31 17.74 20.26
C SER A 134 0.60 16.86 21.29
N LYS A 135 0.84 17.08 22.60
CA LYS A 135 0.19 16.29 23.68
C LYS A 135 -1.34 16.35 23.60
N GLU A 136 -1.88 17.46 23.13
CA GLU A 136 -3.30 17.62 22.78
C GLU A 136 -3.59 16.90 21.44
N LYS A 137 -4.43 15.86 21.51
CA LYS A 137 -4.96 15.10 20.37
C LYS A 137 -6.42 14.76 20.62
N THR A 138 -7.23 14.80 19.58
CA THR A 138 -8.62 14.33 19.64
C THR A 138 -8.63 12.80 19.62
N LYS A 139 -9.50 12.18 20.41
CA LYS A 139 -9.71 10.73 20.43
C LYS A 139 -11.10 10.39 19.87
N ILE A 140 -11.17 9.44 18.96
CA ILE A 140 -12.40 8.76 18.55
C ILE A 140 -12.30 7.27 18.85
N ASN A 141 -13.44 6.62 19.04
CA ASN A 141 -13.54 5.17 19.05
C ASN A 141 -14.31 4.74 17.79
N VAL A 142 -13.75 3.78 17.05
CA VAL A 142 -14.36 3.18 15.86
C VAL A 142 -14.80 1.76 16.21
N PRO A 143 -16.11 1.49 16.39
CA PRO A 143 -16.60 0.17 16.75
C PRO A 143 -16.19 -0.93 15.76
N ALA A 144 -16.23 -2.19 16.20
CA ALA A 144 -16.15 -3.34 15.29
C ALA A 144 -17.28 -3.24 14.23
N ARG A 145 -17.00 -3.66 12.99
CA ARG A 145 -17.94 -3.62 11.86
C ARG A 145 -18.48 -2.22 11.51
N ASN A 146 -17.75 -1.15 11.85
CA ASN A 146 -18.22 0.23 11.67
C ASN A 146 -17.10 1.18 11.23
N HIS A 147 -17.46 2.39 10.83
CA HIS A 147 -16.53 3.47 10.49
C HIS A 147 -16.89 4.77 11.23
N THR A 148 -16.01 5.75 11.20
CA THR A 148 -16.22 7.08 11.78
C THR A 148 -15.61 8.14 10.86
N LYS A 149 -16.41 9.16 10.53
CA LYS A 149 -16.00 10.29 9.69
C LYS A 149 -15.64 11.49 10.58
N VAL A 150 -14.45 12.05 10.41
CA VAL A 150 -14.07 13.36 10.96
C VAL A 150 -14.20 14.40 9.83
N LYS A 151 -15.02 15.43 10.06
CA LYS A 151 -15.38 16.46 9.08
C LYS A 151 -14.46 17.66 9.16
N LEU A 152 -14.11 18.24 8.00
CA LEU A 152 -13.27 19.42 7.90
C LEU A 152 -13.64 20.26 6.67
N SER A 153 -14.01 21.53 6.85
CA SER A 153 -14.35 22.43 5.75
C SER A 153 -13.14 23.23 5.30
N ALA A 154 -12.75 23.12 4.03
CA ALA A 154 -11.58 23.77 3.46
C ALA A 154 -11.88 24.38 2.08
N LYS A 155 -10.98 25.24 1.61
CA LYS A 155 -11.04 25.88 0.28
C LYS A 155 -10.01 25.29 -0.68
N LYS A 156 -10.28 25.45 -1.98
CA LYS A 156 -9.37 25.12 -3.07
C LYS A 156 -7.97 25.70 -2.85
N GLY A 157 -6.95 24.86 -2.98
CA GLY A 157 -5.54 25.20 -2.76
C GLY A 157 -5.09 25.24 -1.30
N GLN A 158 -5.96 25.00 -0.31
CA GLN A 158 -5.52 24.78 1.08
C GLN A 158 -4.99 23.35 1.27
N GLN A 159 -4.11 23.18 2.25
CA GLN A 159 -3.51 21.90 2.59
C GLN A 159 -4.17 21.29 3.82
N LEU A 160 -4.84 20.15 3.64
CA LEU A 160 -5.27 19.33 4.76
C LEU A 160 -4.08 18.55 5.28
N LYS A 161 -3.74 18.66 6.56
CA LYS A 161 -2.65 17.91 7.19
C LYS A 161 -3.15 17.05 8.32
N TRP A 162 -2.66 15.82 8.41
CA TRP A 162 -3.02 14.89 9.48
C TRP A 162 -1.81 14.24 10.12
N LEU A 163 -1.97 13.92 11.40
CA LEU A 163 -1.19 12.95 12.13
C LEU A 163 -2.14 12.10 12.96
N TRP A 164 -2.08 10.78 12.87
CA TRP A 164 -2.90 9.91 13.71
C TRP A 164 -2.22 8.59 14.11
N ARG A 165 -2.70 8.00 15.21
CA ARG A 165 -2.33 6.66 15.68
C ARG A 165 -3.57 5.87 16.07
N VAL A 166 -3.63 4.62 15.66
CA VAL A 166 -4.55 3.61 16.18
C VAL A 166 -3.92 2.90 17.39
N SER A 167 -4.73 2.56 18.39
CA SER A 167 -4.27 1.98 19.65
C SER A 167 -3.73 0.55 19.54
N SER A 168 -4.17 -0.22 18.54
CA SER A 168 -3.76 -1.61 18.35
C SER A 168 -4.08 -2.12 16.93
N GLY A 169 -3.10 -2.80 16.32
CA GLY A 169 -3.23 -3.39 14.99
C GLY A 169 -3.50 -2.34 13.91
N ASP A 170 -4.24 -2.73 12.88
CA ASP A 170 -4.57 -1.86 11.74
C ASP A 170 -5.95 -1.20 11.81
N ILE A 171 -6.15 -0.19 10.96
CA ILE A 171 -7.45 0.36 10.59
C ILE A 171 -7.41 0.79 9.11
N ASP A 172 -8.55 0.78 8.42
CA ASP A 172 -8.62 1.34 7.07
C ASP A 172 -8.80 2.86 7.16
N PHE A 173 -8.08 3.62 6.35
CA PHE A 173 -8.11 5.08 6.32
C PHE A 173 -8.26 5.60 4.88
N CYS A 174 -9.13 6.60 4.68
CA CYS A 174 -9.24 7.36 3.43
C CYS A 174 -9.70 8.81 3.69
N ILE A 175 -9.62 9.67 2.68
CA ILE A 175 -10.29 10.98 2.68
C ILE A 175 -11.33 10.99 1.56
N MET A 176 -12.53 11.47 1.86
CA MET A 176 -13.62 11.60 0.91
C MET A 176 -14.07 13.05 0.75
N TYR A 177 -14.59 13.36 -0.44
CA TYR A 177 -15.26 14.62 -0.78
C TYR A 177 -16.49 14.29 -1.63
N GLN A 178 -17.67 14.79 -1.25
CA GLN A 178 -18.95 14.48 -1.92
C GLN A 178 -19.17 12.96 -2.15
N GLU A 179 -18.88 12.14 -1.13
CA GLU A 179 -18.91 10.66 -1.17
C GLU A 179 -17.99 9.99 -2.23
N LYS A 180 -17.07 10.74 -2.86
CA LYS A 180 -15.97 10.19 -3.66
C LYS A 180 -14.70 10.10 -2.82
N VAL A 181 -13.93 9.03 -3.00
CA VAL A 181 -12.61 8.87 -2.38
C VAL A 181 -11.60 9.76 -3.12
N VAL A 182 -11.02 10.73 -2.43
CA VAL A 182 -10.00 11.66 -2.97
C VAL A 182 -8.59 11.35 -2.45
N TYR A 183 -8.48 10.72 -1.29
CA TYR A 183 -7.25 10.07 -0.83
C TYR A 183 -7.51 8.58 -0.65
N PRO A 184 -6.70 7.68 -1.25
CA PRO A 184 -7.03 6.26 -1.40
C PRO A 184 -7.25 5.55 -0.07
N LYS A 185 -8.15 4.54 -0.08
CA LYS A 185 -8.40 3.68 1.08
C LYS A 185 -7.25 2.69 1.29
N LEU A 186 -6.53 2.84 2.40
CA LEU A 186 -5.38 2.02 2.76
C LEU A 186 -5.57 1.42 4.16
N ARG A 187 -5.16 0.16 4.35
CA ARG A 187 -5.09 -0.49 5.67
C ARG A 187 -3.74 -0.18 6.31
N ILE A 188 -3.74 0.54 7.43
CA ILE A 188 -2.54 1.11 8.02
C ILE A 188 -2.42 0.70 9.49
N MET A 189 -1.20 0.29 9.89
CA MET A 189 -0.77 0.06 11.28
C MET A 189 0.10 1.22 11.74
N THR A 190 0.04 1.61 13.01
CA THR A 190 0.79 2.78 13.54
C THR A 190 1.65 2.47 14.77
N ASP A 191 2.06 1.21 14.95
CA ASP A 191 2.84 0.75 16.09
C ASP A 191 4.21 1.44 16.18
N PHE A 192 4.93 1.53 15.05
CA PHE A 192 6.29 2.09 14.99
C PHE A 192 6.34 3.58 14.61
N HIS A 193 5.39 4.04 13.79
CA HIS A 193 5.32 5.40 13.25
C HIS A 193 3.84 5.82 13.20
N PRO A 194 3.47 7.08 13.49
CA PRO A 194 2.10 7.53 13.23
C PRO A 194 1.85 7.60 11.72
N GLU A 195 0.59 7.56 11.31
CA GLU A 195 0.25 7.95 9.94
C GLU A 195 0.33 9.48 9.87
N ILE A 196 1.15 10.00 8.95
CA ILE A 196 1.35 11.44 8.71
C ILE A 196 1.20 11.70 7.22
N GLY A 197 0.38 12.69 6.86
CA GLY A 197 0.24 13.07 5.47
C GLY A 197 -0.36 14.46 5.27
N SER A 198 -0.38 14.86 4.00
CA SER A 198 -0.99 16.09 3.52
C SER A 198 -1.74 15.86 2.21
N PHE A 199 -2.80 16.61 1.98
CA PHE A 199 -3.62 16.57 0.77
C PHE A 199 -4.05 17.98 0.40
N GLU A 200 -3.80 18.39 -0.85
CA GLU A 200 -4.25 19.70 -1.35
C GLU A 200 -5.72 19.64 -1.75
N CYS A 201 -6.52 20.56 -1.25
CA CYS A 201 -7.93 20.67 -1.61
C CYS A 201 -8.08 21.07 -3.07
N GLU A 202 -8.54 20.14 -3.91
CA GLU A 202 -8.89 20.46 -5.30
C GLU A 202 -10.13 21.36 -5.41
N GLU A 203 -11.05 21.36 -4.45
CA GLU A 203 -12.31 22.12 -4.52
C GLU A 203 -12.75 22.67 -3.15
N ASP A 204 -13.63 23.67 -3.16
CA ASP A 204 -14.23 24.23 -1.94
C ASP A 204 -15.27 23.27 -1.34
N GLY A 205 -15.15 22.93 -0.06
CA GLY A 205 -16.23 22.23 0.67
C GLY A 205 -15.80 21.41 1.88
N GLU A 206 -16.65 20.45 2.27
CA GLU A 206 -16.43 19.57 3.42
C GLU A 206 -15.76 18.26 3.00
N TYR A 207 -14.57 18.02 3.54
CA TYR A 207 -13.81 16.78 3.41
C TYR A 207 -14.04 15.88 4.63
N HIS A 208 -14.08 14.56 4.42
CA HIS A 208 -14.28 13.55 5.46
C HIS A 208 -13.06 12.64 5.58
N PHE A 209 -12.36 12.71 6.70
CA PHE A 209 -11.36 11.72 7.10
C PHE A 209 -12.10 10.50 7.64
N VAL A 210 -12.05 9.38 6.93
CA VAL A 210 -12.79 8.16 7.29
C VAL A 210 -11.83 7.17 7.94
N PHE A 211 -12.16 6.79 9.16
CA PHE A 211 -11.51 5.71 9.90
C PHE A 211 -12.46 4.52 9.92
N ASP A 212 -12.10 3.42 9.26
CA ASP A 212 -12.97 2.30 8.95
C ASP A 212 -12.44 0.99 9.54
N ASN A 213 -13.24 0.37 10.41
CA ASN A 213 -13.00 -0.88 11.10
C ASN A 213 -14.05 -1.94 10.70
N SER A 214 -14.60 -1.86 9.49
CA SER A 214 -15.61 -2.79 8.95
C SER A 214 -15.10 -4.23 8.83
N HIS A 215 -13.79 -4.43 8.70
CA HIS A 215 -13.12 -5.73 8.78
C HIS A 215 -12.93 -6.23 10.23
N GLY A 216 -12.88 -5.33 11.21
CA GLY A 216 -12.75 -5.67 12.62
C GLY A 216 -13.95 -6.45 13.15
N MET A 217 -13.73 -7.67 13.62
CA MET A 217 -14.81 -8.58 14.02
C MET A 217 -15.31 -8.39 15.45
N MET A 218 -14.40 -8.20 16.42
CA MET A 218 -14.73 -8.26 17.86
C MET A 218 -14.31 -7.02 18.65
N PHE A 219 -13.32 -6.26 18.19
CA PHE A 219 -12.72 -5.16 18.95
C PHE A 219 -12.91 -3.83 18.23
N SER A 220 -13.27 -2.79 19.01
CA SER A 220 -13.21 -1.41 18.55
C SER A 220 -11.75 -0.92 18.50
N LYS A 221 -11.54 0.16 17.75
CA LYS A 221 -10.24 0.80 17.55
C LYS A 221 -10.30 2.21 18.14
N ASP A 222 -9.38 2.54 19.05
CA ASP A 222 -9.22 3.92 19.48
C ASP A 222 -8.22 4.60 18.54
N VAL A 223 -8.66 5.68 17.87
CA VAL A 223 -7.78 6.52 17.05
C VAL A 223 -7.56 7.84 17.77
N LYS A 224 -6.30 8.23 17.95
CA LYS A 224 -5.88 9.55 18.41
C LYS A 224 -5.32 10.33 17.23
N TYR A 225 -5.85 11.51 16.96
CA TYR A 225 -5.46 12.31 15.80
C TYR A 225 -5.24 13.79 16.11
N ASN A 226 -4.49 14.43 15.23
CA ASN A 226 -4.40 15.87 15.04
C ASN A 226 -4.62 16.12 13.55
N ILE A 227 -5.65 16.88 13.19
CA ILE A 227 -6.00 17.21 11.81
C ILE A 227 -6.16 18.73 11.74
N LYS A 228 -5.50 19.36 10.77
CA LYS A 228 -5.49 20.82 10.58
C LYS A 228 -5.61 21.18 9.10
N ILE A 229 -5.96 22.44 8.86
CA ILE A 229 -5.87 23.09 7.55
C ILE A 229 -4.75 24.11 7.65
N GLU A 230 -3.93 24.21 6.61
CA GLU A 230 -2.98 25.32 6.36
C GLU A 230 -3.34 26.00 5.03
#